data_AF-A0A6H0T5I5-F1
#
_entry.id   AF-A0A6H0T5I5-F1
#
_cell.length_a   1.000
_cell.length_b   1.000
_cell.length_c   1.000
_cell.angle_alpha   90.00
_cell.angle_beta   90.00
_cell.angle_gamma   90.00
#
_symmetry.space_group_name_H-M   'P 1'
#
loop_
_entity.id
_entity.type
_entity.pdbx_description
1 polymer ?
#
loop_
_entity_poly.entity_id
_entity_poly.type
_entity_poly.pdbx_seq_one_letter_code
_entity_poly.pdbx_strand_id
1 'polypeptide(L)'
;MNQGFSKFSWALALFCLPSALWPLGLFVSAKFSDHPGLSPSQIDQFSIAFWIYPLVLLALAGILFKLHKTHRTLASGLLLASFCSFYLYAFYIFSQLYP
;
A
#
# COMPACT_ATOMS: atom_id res chain seq x y z
N MET A 1 -26.80 -18.53 10.29
CA MET A 1 -26.18 -18.83 8.97
C MET A 1 -24.89 -18.04 8.89
N ASN A 2 -23.74 -18.71 8.85
CA ASN A 2 -22.42 -18.07 8.78
C ASN A 2 -22.31 -17.27 7.47
N GLN A 3 -22.54 -15.96 7.54
CA GLN A 3 -22.17 -15.04 6.46
C GLN A 3 -20.64 -14.97 6.44
N GLY A 4 -20.01 -15.94 5.78
CA GLY A 4 -18.57 -15.93 5.52
C GLY A 4 -18.19 -14.62 4.83
N PHE A 5 -16.99 -14.12 5.14
CA PHE A 5 -16.47 -12.88 4.55
C PHE A 5 -16.59 -12.90 3.02
N SER A 6 -17.17 -11.84 2.46
CA SER A 6 -17.27 -11.64 1.01
C SER A 6 -15.87 -11.63 0.39
N LYS A 7 -15.75 -12.11 -0.86
CA LYS A 7 -14.50 -12.02 -1.65
C LYS A 7 -13.91 -10.60 -1.66
N PHE A 8 -14.78 -9.58 -1.65
CA PHE A 8 -14.35 -8.19 -1.55
C PHE A 8 -13.70 -7.87 -0.20
N SER A 9 -14.26 -8.33 0.92
CA SER A 9 -13.69 -8.10 2.25
C SER A 9 -12.31 -8.76 2.38
N TRP A 10 -12.13 -9.93 1.79
CA TRP A 10 -10.81 -10.57 1.67
C TRP A 10 -9.84 -9.76 0.81
N ALA A 11 -10.28 -9.27 -0.35
CA ALA A 11 -9.45 -8.43 -1.22
C ALA A 11 -9.07 -7.10 -0.52
N LEU A 12 -9.99 -6.51 0.24
CA LEU A 12 -9.74 -5.32 1.04
C LEU A 12 -8.74 -5.60 2.16
N ALA A 13 -8.88 -6.74 2.86
CA ALA A 13 -7.93 -7.15 3.89
C ALA A 13 -6.53 -7.38 3.31
N LEU A 14 -6.43 -8.01 2.13
CA LEU A 14 -5.16 -8.18 1.41
C LEU A 14 -4.56 -6.83 0.99
N PHE A 15 -5.40 -5.88 0.54
CA PHE A 15 -4.95 -4.52 0.24
C PHE A 15 -4.42 -3.79 1.47
N CYS A 16 -4.98 -4.04 2.66
CA CYS A 16 -4.50 -3.46 3.92
C CYS A 16 -3.31 -4.21 4.54
N LEU A 17 -2.96 -5.39 4.03
CA LEU A 17 -1.91 -6.24 4.59
C LEU A 17 -0.53 -5.55 4.64
N PRO A 18 -0.11 -4.79 3.60
CA PRO A 18 1.09 -3.97 3.67
C PRO A 18 1.07 -2.97 4.84
N SER A 19 -0.10 -2.46 5.23
CA SER A 19 -0.21 -1.54 6.37
C SER A 19 0.15 -2.21 7.70
N ALA A 20 -0.13 -3.50 7.85
CA ALA A 20 0.27 -4.27 9.02
C ALA A 20 1.80 -4.48 9.09
N LEU A 21 2.47 -4.42 7.94
CA LEU A 21 3.93 -4.50 7.83
C LEU A 21 4.63 -3.16 8.10
N TRP A 22 3.91 -2.11 8.54
CA TRP A 22 4.50 -0.79 8.87
C TRP A 22 5.79 -0.89 9.70
N PRO A 23 5.87 -1.67 10.79
CA PRO A 23 7.07 -1.69 11.63
C PRO A 23 8.33 -2.12 10.85
N LEU A 24 8.15 -2.99 9.84
CA LEU A 24 9.23 -3.39 8.94
C LEU A 24 9.63 -2.25 7.98
N GLY A 25 8.68 -1.39 7.61
CA GLY A 25 8.95 -0.17 6.86
C GLY A 25 10.00 0.74 7.53
N LEU A 26 10.05 0.77 8.87
CA LEU A 26 11.08 1.51 9.60
C LEU A 26 12.49 0.95 9.34
N PHE A 27 12.63 -0.37 9.25
CA PHE A 27 13.90 -1.02 8.91
C PHE A 27 14.28 -0.78 7.44
N VAL A 28 13.30 -0.75 6.55
CA VAL A 28 13.52 -0.45 5.13
C VAL A 28 13.98 0.99 4.95
N SER A 29 13.41 1.95 5.68
CA SER A 29 13.86 3.35 5.63
C SER A 29 15.32 3.53 6.04
N ALA A 30 15.80 2.80 7.06
CA ALA A 30 17.21 2.81 7.44
C ALA A 30 18.13 2.30 6.31
N LYS A 31 17.66 1.32 5.51
CA LYS A 31 18.41 0.78 4.36
C LYS A 31 18.49 1.76 3.19
N PHE A 32 17.52 2.65 3.02
CA PHE A 32 17.60 3.70 2.00
C PHE A 32 18.74 4.68 2.28
N SER A 33 18.92 5.07 3.54
CA SER A 33 19.98 6.01 3.96
C SER A 33 21.39 5.44 3.80
N ASP A 34 21.55 4.13 3.91
CA ASP A 34 22.83 3.44 3.72
C ASP A 34 23.18 3.19 2.25
N HIS A 35 22.28 3.49 1.30
CA HIS A 35 22.50 3.19 -0.12
C HIS A 35 23.21 4.34 -0.84
N PRO A 36 24.47 4.17 -1.27
CA PRO A 36 25.26 5.25 -1.88
C PRO A 36 24.79 5.63 -3.30
N GLY A 37 23.89 4.85 -3.90
CA GLY A 37 23.34 5.07 -5.25
C GLY A 37 22.08 5.95 -5.29
N LEU A 38 21.50 6.31 -4.13
CA LEU A 38 20.28 7.12 -4.07
C LEU A 38 20.61 8.58 -3.75
N SER A 39 19.96 9.50 -4.46
CA SER A 39 20.00 10.93 -4.13
C SER A 39 19.37 11.17 -2.76
N PRO A 40 19.87 12.14 -1.95
CA PRO A 40 19.23 12.55 -0.70
C PRO A 40 17.73 12.84 -0.86
N SER A 41 17.34 13.47 -1.98
CA SER A 41 15.94 13.78 -2.29
C SER A 41 15.09 12.53 -2.53
N GLN A 42 15.66 11.45 -3.08
CA GLN A 42 14.96 10.18 -3.29
C GLN A 42 14.78 9.42 -1.98
N ILE A 43 15.80 9.44 -1.11
CA ILE A 43 15.75 8.84 0.22
C ILE A 43 14.63 9.47 1.06
N ASP A 44 14.53 10.80 1.06
CA ASP A 44 13.48 11.52 1.77
C ASP A 44 12.09 11.16 1.22
N GLN A 45 11.92 11.15 -0.11
CA GLN A 45 10.64 10.80 -0.73
C GLN A 45 10.22 9.36 -0.45
N PHE A 46 11.14 8.40 -0.53
CA PHE A 46 10.85 7.00 -0.25
C PHE A 46 10.53 6.79 1.23
N SER A 47 11.27 7.45 2.13
CA SER A 47 11.02 7.40 3.57
C SER A 47 9.66 7.99 3.94
N ILE A 48 9.30 9.15 3.39
CA ILE A 48 7.99 9.77 3.61
C ILE A 48 6.87 8.87 3.06
N ALA A 49 7.06 8.31 1.86
CA ALA A 49 6.08 7.39 1.27
C ALA A 49 5.87 6.14 2.14
N PHE A 50 6.96 5.51 2.60
CA PHE A 50 6.91 4.37 3.53
C PHE A 50 6.34 4.74 4.92
N TRP A 51 6.38 6.02 5.29
CA TRP A 51 5.77 6.49 6.52
C TRP A 51 4.30 6.90 6.37
N ILE A 52 3.81 7.24 5.19
CA ILE A 52 2.41 7.68 5.05
C ILE A 52 1.51 6.60 4.44
N TYR A 53 2.07 5.64 3.70
CA TYR A 53 1.31 4.63 2.98
C TYR A 53 0.27 3.90 3.83
N PRO A 54 0.52 3.48 5.08
CA PRO A 54 -0.43 2.61 5.77
C PRO A 54 -1.66 3.39 6.21
N LEU A 55 -1.48 4.66 6.57
CA LEU A 55 -2.57 5.58 6.88
C LEU A 55 -3.44 5.80 5.63
N VAL A 56 -2.79 6.01 4.48
CA VAL A 56 -3.47 6.17 3.19
C VAL A 56 -4.22 4.90 2.79
N LEU A 57 -3.60 3.73 2.91
CA LEU A 57 -4.22 2.43 2.61
C LEU A 57 -5.44 2.18 3.50
N LEU A 58 -5.35 2.49 4.80
CA LEU A 58 -6.43 2.28 5.76
C LEU A 58 -7.59 3.26 5.52
N ALA A 59 -7.29 4.52 5.18
CA ALA A 59 -8.27 5.50 4.77
C ALA A 59 -8.98 5.10 3.47
N LEU A 60 -8.21 4.69 2.45
CA LEU A 60 -8.74 4.17 1.19
C LEU A 60 -9.64 2.96 1.44
N ALA A 61 -9.22 2.02 2.29
CA ALA A 61 -10.01 0.84 2.61
C ALA A 61 -11.36 1.20 3.25
N GLY A 62 -11.38 2.17 4.16
CA GLY A 62 -12.62 2.70 4.74
C GLY A 62 -13.54 3.33 3.68
N ILE A 63 -12.98 4.13 2.77
CA ILE A 63 -13.72 4.75 1.67
C ILE A 63 -14.28 3.68 0.72
N LEU A 64 -13.45 2.72 0.31
CA LEU A 64 -13.80 1.59 -0.56
C LEU A 64 -14.89 0.71 0.06
N PHE A 65 -14.82 0.45 1.36
CA PHE A 65 -15.84 -0.31 2.08
C PHE A 65 -17.18 0.42 2.10
N LYS A 66 -17.17 1.74 2.35
CA LYS A 66 -18.38 2.57 2.29
C LYS A 66 -18.93 2.65 0.87
N LEU A 67 -18.06 2.83 -0.12
CA LEU A 67 -18.43 2.91 -1.53
C LEU A 67 -18.97 1.57 -2.05
N HIS A 68 -18.47 0.44 -1.59
CA HIS A 68 -18.98 -0.88 -1.98
C HIS A 68 -20.46 -1.05 -1.63
N LYS A 69 -20.93 -0.47 -0.51
CA LYS A 69 -22.35 -0.54 -0.12
C LYS A 69 -23.28 0.15 -1.14
N THR A 70 -22.80 1.18 -1.83
CA THR A 70 -23.58 1.95 -2.82
C THR A 70 -23.29 1.51 -4.25
N HIS A 71 -22.02 1.26 -4.59
CA HIS A 71 -21.53 0.95 -5.94
C HIS A 71 -20.44 -0.14 -5.94
N ARG A 72 -20.87 -1.41 -5.92
CA ARG A 72 -20.00 -2.59 -5.86
C ARG A 72 -18.95 -2.66 -6.99
N THR A 73 -19.35 -2.36 -8.22
CA THR A 73 -18.48 -2.47 -9.41
C THR A 73 -17.38 -1.43 -9.39
N LEU A 74 -17.72 -0.18 -9.06
CA LEU A 74 -16.76 0.92 -8.94
C LEU A 74 -15.76 0.67 -7.81
N ALA A 75 -16.24 0.25 -6.63
CA ALA A 75 -15.36 -0.05 -5.50
C ALA A 75 -14.36 -1.17 -5.83
N SER A 76 -14.79 -2.21 -6.56
CA SER A 76 -13.89 -3.29 -6.97
C SER A 76 -12.85 -2.82 -7.99
N GLY A 77 -13.24 -1.98 -8.95
CA GLY A 77 -12.30 -1.38 -9.92
C GLY A 77 -11.28 -0.46 -9.27
N LEU A 78 -11.72 0.41 -8.35
CA LEU A 78 -10.85 1.29 -7.56
C LEU A 78 -9.90 0.51 -6.65
N LEU A 79 -10.37 -0.58 -6.02
CA LEU A 79 -9.54 -1.45 -5.21
C LEU A 79 -8.41 -2.06 -6.05
N LEU A 80 -8.76 -2.60 -7.23
CA LEU A 80 -7.77 -3.19 -8.13
C LEU A 80 -6.78 -2.14 -8.64
N ALA A 81 -7.25 -0.97 -9.07
CA ALA A 81 -6.40 0.12 -9.53
C ALA A 81 -5.44 0.59 -8.41
N SER A 82 -5.94 0.71 -7.17
CA SER A 82 -5.13 1.10 -6.02
C SER A 82 -4.10 0.03 -5.67
N PHE A 83 -4.50 -1.24 -5.72
CA PHE A 83 -3.59 -2.38 -5.52
C PHE A 83 -2.48 -2.37 -6.56
N CYS A 84 -2.81 -2.33 -7.86
CA CYS A 84 -1.82 -2.27 -8.93
C CYS A 84 -0.89 -1.07 -8.78
N SER A 85 -1.42 0.12 -8.51
CA SER A 85 -0.62 1.33 -8.31
C SER A 85 0.37 1.19 -7.15
N PHE A 86 -0.07 0.64 -6.01
CA PHE A 86 0.78 0.43 -4.85
C PHE A 86 1.93 -0.55 -5.13
N TYR A 87 1.63 -1.71 -5.73
CA TYR A 87 2.66 -2.71 -6.03
C TYR A 87 3.62 -2.27 -7.12
N LEU A 88 3.14 -1.54 -8.14
CA LEU A 88 4.00 -0.95 -9.17
C LEU A 88 4.95 0.09 -8.56
N TYR A 89 4.45 0.94 -7.66
CA TYR A 89 5.28 1.91 -6.98
C TYR A 89 6.31 1.25 -6.03
N ALA A 90 5.90 0.23 -5.29
CA ALA A 90 6.81 -0.56 -4.47
C ALA A 90 7.90 -1.23 -5.32
N PHE A 91 7.52 -1.87 -6.43
CA PHE A 91 8.46 -2.49 -7.37
C PHE A 91 9.45 -1.46 -7.94
N TYR A 92 8.98 -0.27 -8.29
CA TYR A 92 9.84 0.83 -8.73
C TYR A 92 10.88 1.18 -7.65
N ILE A 93 10.48 1.36 -6.39
CA ILE A 93 11.42 1.64 -5.29
C ILE A 93 12.45 0.51 -5.15
N PHE A 94 12.01 -0.75 -5.15
CA PHE A 94 12.92 -1.89 -5.02
C PHE A 94 13.88 -2.02 -6.20
N SER A 95 13.44 -1.73 -7.43
CA SER A 95 14.30 -1.73 -8.62
C SER A 95 15.39 -0.67 -8.58
N GLN A 96 15.15 0.45 -7.88
CA GLN A 96 16.17 1.48 -7.66
C GLN A 96 17.13 1.10 -6.52
N LEU A 97 16.68 0.27 -5.58
CA LEU A 97 17.49 -0.18 -4.46
C LEU A 97 18.42 -1.35 -4.82
N TYR A 98 17.95 -2.29 -5.65
CA TYR A 98 18.73 -3.41 -6.17
C TYR A 98 18.84 -3.28 -7.71
N PRO A 99 19.87 -2.57 -8.22
CA PRO A 99 20.16 -2.51 -9.65
C PRO A 99 20.71 -3.85 -10.20
#